data_AF-A0A0Q7SJH1-F1
#
_entry.id   AF-A0A0Q7SJH1-F1
#
_cell.length_a   1.000
_cell.length_b   1.000
_cell.length_c   1.000
_cell.angle_alpha   90.00
_cell.angle_beta   90.00
_cell.angle_gamma   90.00
#
_symmetry.space_group_name_H-M   'P 1'
#
loop_
_entity.id
_entity.type
_entity.pdbx_description
1 polymer ?
#
loop_
_entity_poly.entity_id
_entity_poly.type
_entity_poly.pdbx_seq_one_letter_code
_entity_poly.pdbx_strand_id
1 'polypeptide(L)'
;MLNSDRTAQLTAVLAAMVVLVLLASLMLAWHLDEPHIANRGGALVSAMAAGALLLQIRFEVKLEDARRALEEEGPASRPIPLMPTEVLADRLLERERQSAMAHLTRRRLRVASCVVLCAMTGEIFHGFGDLILCSAVSCKPSAHGR
;
A
#
# COMPACT_ATOMS: atom_id res chain seq x y z
N MET A 1 -2.79 9.95 -18.62
CA MET A 1 -2.37 10.51 -17.31
C MET A 1 -3.39 10.34 -16.17
N LEU A 2 -4.65 9.92 -16.42
CA LEU A 2 -5.71 9.77 -15.39
C LEU A 2 -5.49 8.74 -14.25
N ASN A 3 -4.46 7.89 -14.30
CA ASN A 3 -4.25 6.83 -13.29
C ASN A 3 -3.29 7.20 -12.15
N SER A 4 -2.52 8.29 -12.25
CA SER A 4 -1.61 8.70 -11.17
C SER A 4 -2.38 9.13 -9.93
N ASP A 5 -3.39 9.97 -10.15
CA ASP A 5 -4.12 10.62 -9.08
C ASP A 5 -4.97 9.62 -8.30
N ARG A 6 -5.54 8.62 -8.99
CA ARG A 6 -6.28 7.53 -8.36
C ARG A 6 -5.42 6.69 -7.41
N THR A 7 -4.19 6.36 -7.79
CA THR A 7 -3.29 5.60 -6.90
C THR A 7 -2.88 6.41 -5.67
N ALA A 8 -2.58 7.70 -5.85
CA ALA A 8 -2.25 8.59 -4.76
C ALA A 8 -3.45 8.80 -3.81
N GLN A 9 -4.65 9.00 -4.37
CA GLN A 9 -5.90 9.09 -3.63
C GLN A 9 -6.17 7.80 -2.85
N LEU A 10 -6.01 6.61 -3.46
CA LEU A 10 -6.21 5.33 -2.77
C LEU A 10 -5.24 5.14 -1.61
N THR A 11 -3.95 5.46 -1.80
CA THR A 11 -2.97 5.38 -0.70
C THR A 11 -3.28 6.39 0.40
N ALA A 12 -3.73 7.59 0.05
CA ALA A 12 -4.11 8.62 1.03
C ALA A 12 -5.37 8.21 1.80
N VAL A 13 -6.38 7.65 1.13
CA VAL A 13 -7.60 7.13 1.75
C VAL A 13 -7.28 5.97 2.68
N LEU A 14 -6.43 5.03 2.25
CA LEU A 14 -5.99 3.92 3.10
C LEU A 14 -5.28 4.43 4.35
N ALA A 15 -4.31 5.33 4.18
CA ALA A 15 -3.58 5.92 5.30
C ALA A 15 -4.53 6.69 6.25
N ALA A 16 -5.45 7.48 5.71
CA ALA A 16 -6.45 8.20 6.50
C ALA A 16 -7.37 7.24 7.28
N MET A 17 -7.79 6.13 6.68
CA MET A 17 -8.58 5.11 7.37
C MET A 17 -7.78 4.44 8.49
N VAL A 18 -6.50 4.12 8.26
CA VAL A 18 -5.62 3.57 9.30
C VAL A 18 -5.50 4.53 10.48
N VAL A 19 -5.21 5.81 10.22
CA VAL A 19 -5.12 6.84 11.26
C VAL A 19 -6.45 6.96 12.01
N LEU A 20 -7.58 6.98 11.30
CA LEU A 20 -8.91 7.08 11.90
C LEU A 20 -9.20 5.88 12.83
N VAL A 21 -8.90 4.65 12.39
CA VAL A 21 -9.09 3.44 13.19
C VAL A 21 -8.24 3.48 14.46
N LEU A 22 -6.97 3.86 14.34
CA LEU A 22 -6.06 3.95 15.49
C LEU A 22 -6.53 5.02 16.50
N LEU A 23 -6.88 6.21 16.02
CA LEU A 23 -7.37 7.29 16.87
C LEU A 23 -8.69 6.91 17.56
N ALA A 24 -9.65 6.34 16.81
CA ALA A 24 -10.91 5.90 17.38
C ALA A 24 -10.69 4.83 18.45
N SER A 25 -9.83 3.84 18.19
CA SER A 25 -9.51 2.78 19.14
C SER A 25 -8.83 3.31 20.39
N LEU A 26 -7.90 4.27 20.26
CA LEU A 26 -7.25 4.93 21.37
C LEU A 26 -8.23 5.76 22.21
N MET A 27 -9.10 6.54 21.57
CA MET A 27 -10.12 7.33 22.27
C MET A 27 -11.10 6.42 23.02
N LEU A 28 -11.52 5.31 22.41
CA LEU A 28 -12.42 4.35 23.04
C LEU A 28 -11.74 3.64 24.22
N ALA A 29 -10.48 3.20 24.04
CA ALA A 29 -9.67 2.61 25.10
C ALA A 29 -9.51 3.56 26.30
N TRP A 30 -9.29 4.85 26.02
CA TRP A 30 -9.18 5.88 27.06
C TRP A 30 -10.52 6.18 27.75
N HIS A 31 -11.63 6.19 27.00
CA HIS A 31 -12.94 6.51 27.57
C HIS A 31 -13.54 5.37 28.39
N LEU A 32 -13.19 4.13 28.05
CA LEU A 32 -13.66 2.92 28.73
C LEU A 32 -12.64 2.38 29.76
N ASP A 33 -11.48 3.03 29.91
CA ASP A 33 -10.33 2.55 30.70
C ASP A 33 -9.93 1.09 30.38
N GLU A 34 -10.14 0.66 29.13
CA GLU A 34 -9.85 -0.69 28.63
C GLU A 34 -8.69 -0.66 27.61
N PRO A 35 -7.44 -0.92 28.02
CA PRO A 35 -6.27 -0.82 27.13
C PRO A 35 -6.27 -1.86 26.00
N HIS A 36 -6.95 -3.00 26.20
CA HIS A 36 -7.07 -4.06 25.18
C HIS A 36 -7.78 -3.60 23.90
N ILE A 37 -8.57 -2.53 23.96
CA ILE A 37 -9.25 -1.98 22.79
C ILE A 37 -8.25 -1.42 21.77
N ALA A 38 -7.12 -0.87 22.22
CA ALA A 38 -6.08 -0.40 21.30
C ALA A 38 -5.40 -1.54 20.55
N ASN A 39 -5.14 -2.68 21.22
CA ASN A 39 -4.61 -3.87 20.56
C ASN A 39 -5.58 -4.39 19.48
N ARG A 40 -6.90 -4.36 19.75
CA ARG A 40 -7.93 -4.70 18.74
C ARG A 40 -7.94 -3.74 17.55
N GLY A 41 -7.72 -2.45 17.79
CA GLY A 41 -7.52 -1.45 16.74
C GLY A 41 -6.31 -1.76 15.87
N GLY A 42 -5.18 -2.11 16.48
CA GLY A 42 -3.98 -2.56 15.78
C GLY A 42 -4.23 -3.81 14.93
N ALA A 43 -4.92 -4.82 15.47
CA ALA A 43 -5.28 -6.03 14.74
C ALA A 43 -6.15 -5.74 13.51
N LEU A 44 -7.10 -4.80 13.63
CA LEU A 44 -7.94 -4.37 12.51
C LEU A 44 -7.10 -3.69 11.42
N VAL A 45 -6.15 -2.83 11.80
CA VAL A 45 -5.21 -2.20 10.86
C VAL A 45 -4.34 -3.24 10.16
N SER A 46 -3.79 -4.23 10.87
CA SER A 46 -3.04 -5.34 10.27
C SER A 46 -3.89 -6.10 9.24
N ALA A 47 -5.14 -6.41 9.57
CA ALA A 47 -6.06 -7.08 8.66
C ALA A 47 -6.36 -6.24 7.39
N MET A 48 -6.57 -4.94 7.55
CA MET A 48 -6.76 -4.02 6.42
C MET A 48 -5.53 -3.97 5.51
N ALA A 49 -4.33 -3.93 6.09
CA ALA A 49 -3.09 -3.92 5.33
C ALA A 49 -2.87 -5.24 4.58
N ALA A 50 -3.19 -6.39 5.20
CA ALA A 50 -3.15 -7.69 4.53
C ALA A 50 -4.14 -7.76 3.36
N GLY A 51 -5.36 -7.24 3.52
CA GLY A 51 -6.34 -7.13 2.44
C GLY A 51 -5.86 -6.24 1.29
N ALA A 52 -5.23 -5.10 1.60
CA ALA A 52 -4.63 -4.22 0.60
C ALA A 52 -3.48 -4.90 -0.16
N LEU A 53 -2.67 -5.70 0.53
CA LEU A 53 -1.59 -6.49 -0.07
C LEU A 53 -2.12 -7.55 -1.04
N LEU A 54 -3.18 -8.28 -0.67
CA LEU A 54 -3.83 -9.25 -1.56
C LEU A 54 -4.42 -8.57 -2.81
N LEU A 55 -5.03 -7.40 -2.66
CA LEU A 55 -5.52 -6.62 -3.79
C LEU A 55 -4.37 -6.18 -4.70
N GLN A 56 -3.25 -5.72 -4.13
CA GLN A 56 -2.06 -5.36 -4.89
C GLN A 56 -1.54 -6.56 -5.71
N ILE A 57 -1.38 -7.72 -5.08
CA ILE A 57 -0.95 -8.96 -5.76
C ILE A 57 -1.90 -9.30 -6.90
N ARG A 58 -3.23 -9.25 -6.66
CA ARG A 58 -4.22 -9.53 -7.70
C ARG A 58 -4.09 -8.60 -8.92
N PHE A 59 -3.82 -7.32 -8.69
CA PHE A 59 -3.61 -6.37 -9.78
C PHE A 59 -2.30 -6.64 -10.53
N GLU A 60 -1.24 -7.03 -9.82
CA GLU A 60 0.05 -7.38 -10.43
C GLU A 60 -0.07 -8.63 -11.31
N VAL A 61 -0.74 -9.68 -10.84
CA VAL A 61 -1.01 -10.90 -11.61
C VAL A 61 -1.80 -10.57 -12.89
N LYS A 62 -2.89 -9.80 -12.79
CA LYS A 62 -3.67 -9.40 -13.98
C LYS A 62 -2.86 -8.61 -15.01
N LEU A 63 -1.92 -7.79 -14.54
CA LEU A 63 -1.03 -7.02 -15.41
C LEU A 63 0.01 -7.91 -16.09
N GLU A 64 0.50 -8.92 -15.38
CA GLU A 64 1.42 -9.92 -15.93
C GLU A 64 0.74 -10.81 -16.95
N ASP A 65 -0.49 -11.26 -16.69
CA ASP A 65 -1.31 -12.02 -17.64
C ASP A 65 -1.57 -11.22 -18.92
N ALA A 66 -1.93 -9.93 -18.80
CA ALA A 66 -2.11 -9.05 -19.94
C ALA A 66 -0.81 -8.85 -20.74
N ARG A 67 0.34 -8.80 -20.06
CA ARG A 67 1.65 -8.73 -20.71
C ARG A 67 1.96 -10.03 -21.46
N ARG A 68 1.71 -11.19 -20.85
CA ARG A 68 1.92 -12.50 -21.48
C ARG A 68 1.01 -12.68 -22.69
N ALA A 69 -0.25 -12.26 -22.63
CA ALA A 69 -1.15 -12.28 -23.78
C ALA A 69 -0.61 -11.44 -24.95
N LEU A 70 -0.03 -10.26 -24.68
CA LEU A 70 0.60 -9.41 -25.70
C LEU A 70 1.95 -9.98 -26.23
N GLU A 71 2.69 -10.70 -25.40
CA GLU A 71 3.94 -11.41 -25.77
C GLU A 71 3.66 -12.73 -26.50
N GLU A 72 2.49 -13.35 -26.30
CA GLU A 72 2.02 -14.49 -27.12
C GLU A 72 1.47 -14.01 -28.48
N GLU A 73 0.94 -12.79 -28.55
CA GLU A 73 0.47 -12.15 -29.79
C GLU A 73 1.58 -11.52 -30.66
N GLY A 74 2.85 -11.49 -30.23
CA GLY A 74 3.97 -11.05 -31.08
C GLY A 74 5.33 -11.58 -30.59
N PRO A 75 6.38 -11.81 -31.42
CA PRO A 75 6.68 -11.30 -32.76
C PRO A 75 7.01 -12.44 -33.75
N ALA A 76 6.32 -13.58 -33.73
CA ALA A 76 6.52 -14.62 -34.74
C ALA A 76 6.15 -14.15 -36.18
N SER A 77 5.60 -12.94 -36.33
CA SER A 77 5.08 -12.37 -37.57
C SER A 77 5.59 -10.97 -37.94
N ARG A 78 6.53 -10.36 -37.17
CA ARG A 78 7.02 -9.01 -37.51
C ARG A 78 8.16 -9.08 -38.54
N PRO A 79 8.06 -8.38 -39.69
CA PRO A 79 9.10 -8.38 -40.71
C PRO A 79 10.41 -7.77 -40.17
N ILE A 80 11.54 -8.34 -40.60
CA ILE A 80 12.88 -7.86 -40.27
C ILE A 80 13.01 -6.41 -40.81
N PRO A 81 13.39 -5.43 -39.98
CA PRO A 81 13.53 -4.04 -40.42
C PRO A 81 14.65 -3.95 -41.47
N LEU A 82 14.32 -3.40 -42.63
CA LEU A 82 15.21 -3.32 -43.79
C LEU A 82 15.88 -1.95 -43.91
N MET A 83 15.36 -0.92 -43.21
CA MET A 83 15.86 0.46 -43.31
C MET A 83 16.45 1.01 -41.99
N PRO A 84 17.51 1.85 -42.06
CA PRO A 84 18.10 2.51 -40.89
C PRO A 84 17.11 3.39 -40.11
N THR A 85 16.10 3.93 -40.78
CA THR A 85 15.01 4.72 -40.17
C THR A 85 14.05 3.86 -39.35
N GLU A 86 13.82 2.61 -39.75
CA GLU A 86 12.99 1.64 -39.01
C GLU A 86 13.70 1.20 -37.73
N VAL A 87 15.02 0.99 -37.81
CA VAL A 87 15.87 0.69 -36.64
C VAL A 87 15.86 1.85 -35.63
N LEU A 88 15.83 3.10 -36.10
CA LEU A 88 15.75 4.27 -35.24
C LEU A 88 14.35 4.42 -34.62
N ALA A 89 13.29 4.16 -35.38
CA ALA A 89 11.91 4.17 -34.89
C ALA A 89 11.68 3.09 -33.82
N ASP A 90 12.21 1.89 -34.00
CA ASP A 90 12.17 0.82 -33.01
C ASP A 90 12.92 1.21 -31.72
N ARG A 91 14.09 1.84 -31.82
CA ARG A 91 14.83 2.33 -30.63
C ARG A 91 14.07 3.42 -29.87
N LEU A 92 13.35 4.29 -30.57
CA LEU A 92 12.51 5.31 -29.93
C LEU A 92 11.30 4.68 -29.23
N LEU A 93 10.62 3.73 -29.88
CA LEU A 93 9.53 2.95 -29.28
C LEU A 93 9.99 2.14 -28.07
N GLU A 94 11.20 1.56 -28.12
CA GLU A 94 11.80 0.82 -27.02
C GLU A 94 12.11 1.75 -25.84
N ARG A 95 12.65 2.96 -26.09
CA ARG A 95 12.87 3.96 -25.05
C ARG A 95 11.56 4.46 -24.43
N GLU A 96 10.52 4.69 -25.24
CA GLU A 96 9.21 5.06 -24.74
C GLU A 96 8.62 3.95 -23.85
N ARG A 97 8.71 2.68 -24.28
CA ARG A 97 8.32 1.52 -23.47
C ARG A 97 9.10 1.43 -22.16
N GLN A 98 10.42 1.58 -22.20
CA GLN A 98 11.27 1.57 -21.01
C GLN A 98 10.90 2.69 -20.03
N SER A 99 10.64 3.90 -20.54
CA SER A 99 10.22 5.04 -19.71
C SER A 99 8.84 4.79 -19.05
N ALA A 100 7.90 4.20 -19.80
CA ALA A 100 6.59 3.83 -19.30
C ALA A 100 6.68 2.72 -18.23
N MET A 101 7.54 1.72 -18.44
CA MET A 101 7.81 0.67 -17.46
C MET A 101 8.45 1.24 -16.19
N ALA A 102 9.46 2.11 -16.31
CA ALA A 102 10.10 2.74 -15.16
C ALA A 102 9.10 3.57 -14.32
N HIS A 103 8.18 4.28 -14.98
CA HIS A 103 7.12 5.01 -14.28
C HIS A 103 6.17 4.06 -13.53
N LEU A 104 5.77 2.94 -14.15
CA LEU A 104 4.91 1.93 -13.51
C LEU A 104 5.60 1.31 -12.30
N THR A 105 6.89 0.95 -12.41
CA THR A 105 7.68 0.38 -11.30
C THR A 105 7.75 1.32 -10.11
N ARG A 106 8.03 2.62 -10.34
CA ARG A 106 8.04 3.62 -9.25
C ARG A 106 6.67 3.74 -8.55
N ARG A 107 5.57 3.65 -9.30
CA ARG A 107 4.22 3.66 -8.70
C ARG A 107 3.96 2.43 -7.85
N ARG A 108 4.32 1.24 -8.33
CA ARG A 108 4.20 -0.01 -7.56
C ARG A 108 4.95 0.08 -6.24
N LEU A 109 6.19 0.57 -6.29
CA LEU A 109 7.04 0.68 -5.11
C LEU A 109 6.45 1.61 -4.06
N ARG A 110 5.82 2.72 -4.47
CA ARG A 110 5.13 3.65 -3.56
C ARG A 110 3.92 3.01 -2.89
N VAL A 111 3.08 2.30 -3.65
CA VAL A 111 1.90 1.60 -3.09
C VAL A 111 2.36 0.50 -2.14
N ALA A 112 3.32 -0.34 -2.55
CA ALA A 112 3.91 -1.38 -1.73
C ALA A 112 4.46 -0.83 -0.41
N SER A 113 5.24 0.25 -0.47
CA SER A 113 5.79 0.89 0.74
C SER A 113 4.69 1.38 1.68
N CYS A 114 3.60 1.94 1.14
CA CYS A 114 2.49 2.41 1.95
C CYS A 114 1.77 1.25 2.66
N VAL A 115 1.50 0.15 1.93
CA VAL A 115 0.86 -1.05 2.50
C VAL A 115 1.73 -1.68 3.58
N VAL A 116 3.04 -1.80 3.34
CA VAL A 116 4.00 -2.32 4.34
C VAL A 116 4.04 -1.43 5.58
N LEU A 117 4.11 -0.10 5.42
CA LEU A 117 4.07 0.82 6.55
C LEU A 117 2.76 0.68 7.35
N CYS A 118 1.62 0.51 6.68
CA CYS A 118 0.34 0.27 7.36
C CYS A 118 0.36 -1.05 8.14
N ALA A 119 0.88 -2.12 7.55
CA ALA A 119 1.00 -3.43 8.20
C ALA A 119 1.89 -3.36 9.44
N MET A 120 3.08 -2.76 9.31
CA MET A 120 4.00 -2.57 10.45
C MET A 120 3.36 -1.73 11.55
N THR A 121 2.64 -0.66 11.18
CA THR A 121 1.93 0.18 12.16
C THR A 121 0.85 -0.62 12.90
N GLY A 122 0.08 -1.44 12.17
CA GLY A 122 -0.94 -2.32 12.75
C GLY A 122 -0.33 -3.29 13.75
N GLU A 123 0.76 -3.97 13.39
CA GLU A 123 1.47 -4.90 14.29
C GLU A 123 2.04 -4.22 15.53
N ILE A 124 2.62 -3.03 15.39
CA ILE A 124 3.12 -2.26 16.54
C ILE A 124 1.98 -1.95 17.51
N PHE A 125 0.83 -1.48 17.02
CA PHE A 125 -0.32 -1.20 17.87
C PHE A 125 -0.99 -2.47 18.41
N HIS A 126 -0.95 -3.57 17.66
CA HIS A 126 -1.50 -4.85 18.10
C HIS A 126 -0.67 -5.45 19.24
N GLY A 127 0.65 -5.41 19.13
CA GLY A 127 1.57 -5.99 20.12
C GLY A 127 1.95 -5.08 21.27
N PHE A 128 1.88 -3.76 21.10
CA PHE A 128 2.32 -2.77 22.10
C PHE A 128 1.28 -1.69 22.43
N GLY A 129 0.06 -1.77 21.88
CA GLY A 129 -0.96 -0.74 22.07
C GLY A 129 -1.36 -0.54 23.54
N ASP A 130 -1.47 -1.64 24.27
CA ASP A 130 -1.69 -1.68 25.71
C ASP A 130 -0.53 -1.05 26.49
N LEU A 131 0.72 -1.31 26.11
CA LEU A 131 1.90 -0.69 26.73
C LEU A 131 1.93 0.83 26.52
N ILE A 132 1.56 1.30 25.33
CA ILE A 132 1.47 2.73 24.99
C ILE A 132 0.38 3.40 25.83
N LEU A 133 -0.78 2.77 25.96
CA LEU A 133 -1.86 3.30 26.79
C LEU A 133 -1.54 3.22 28.28
N CYS A 134 -1.00 2.11 28.77
CA CYS A 134 -0.61 1.96 30.17
C CYS A 134 0.46 2.98 30.56
N SER A 135 1.42 3.30 29.69
CA SER A 135 2.40 4.36 29.95
C SER A 135 1.80 5.76 29.92
N ALA A 136 0.85 6.03 29.00
CA ALA A 136 0.15 7.31 28.94
C ALA A 136 -0.86 7.52 30.09
N VAL A 137 -1.53 6.45 30.54
CA VAL A 137 -2.54 6.46 31.61
C VAL A 137 -1.90 6.37 33.00
N SER A 138 -0.75 5.71 33.17
CA SER A 138 0.01 5.73 34.44
C SER A 138 0.57 7.13 34.78
N CYS A 139 0.49 8.09 33.86
CA CYS A 139 0.72 9.51 34.13
C CYS A 139 -0.51 10.25 34.67
N LYS A 140 -1.70 9.62 34.78
CA LYS A 140 -2.75 10.15 35.64
C LYS A 140 -2.35 9.82 37.08
N PRO A 141 -1.99 10.82 37.93
CA PRO A 141 -1.97 10.56 39.36
C PRO A 141 -3.35 10.02 39.73
N SER A 142 -3.40 8.88 40.41
CA SER A 142 -4.64 8.36 40.99
C SER A 142 -5.28 9.46 41.82
N ALA A 143 -6.25 10.17 41.23
CA ALA A 143 -7.08 11.16 41.90
C ALA A 143 -8.17 10.49 42.75
N HIS A 144 -7.95 9.23 43.14
CA HIS A 144 -8.69 8.50 44.15
C HIS A 144 -7.72 8.16 45.28
N GLY A 145 -7.29 9.21 45.98
CA GLY A 145 -7.22 9.10 47.43
C GLY A 145 -8.65 9.11 47.96
N ARG A 146 -9.15 7.94 48.35
CA ARG A 146 -10.14 7.71 49.41
C ARG A 146 -10.21 6.22 49.70
#